data_AF-A0A0E2NN93-F1
#
_entry.id   AF-A0A0E2NN93-F1
#
_cell.length_a   1.000
_cell.length_b   1.000
_cell.length_c   1.000
_cell.angle_alpha   90.00
_cell.angle_beta   90.00
_cell.angle_gamma   90.00
#
_symmetry.space_group_name_H-M   'P 1'
#
loop_
_entity.id
_entity.type
_entity.pdbx_description
1 polymer ?
#
loop_
_entity_poly.entity_id
_entity_poly.type
_entity_poly.pdbx_seq_one_letter_code
_entity_poly.pdbx_strand_id
1 'polypeptide(L)'
;MPVEPQKSAFLPELSNEVREAQTVKEKPILVILGNPPYAGHSKNKGKWITTAIDGYKYTFGRVQTETDADGNPVFSDVKKPLGEKNPKWLNDDYVKFIRFAQLKMDEVEEGVVGIITNHSWLDNPTFRGMRQSLLRSFDQIYLVDLHGSTKPKELVPEGKENENVFDIQKGVAIALLVKKKDAEQGVWHTDIWGSRLSKYQECAEAEISTIEWSRPKPFSPYFMLSAVDWTGWEEYGQWWQIADSLSAASDKRQIFSANVLGFQTHRDHFAVAFDRQEMLSRVRDMCDTSKSDQVLRDLYFLKDNRDWQLKNARESLQKAENPERPIIDCAFRPFDDRPCYFGPEFMDYPRRELLDHVAWQQNLQLLVSRQIGTGSWRHSLVVETPANDCTVSDASSEANYAFPLWLYDLTGTKSENLSPDFRAFLDRGYDHHYSPEEILGYIYAVLHAPAYRSHYAAFLRIDFPRIPFAEKAKDFEVLSLLGWALVQAHLLHDLPRRSLANYHGKGANEVEHVRWSAEDERISINKTQSFAPVPEAVWNFHIGGYQVIDKYLKSRKERMLSLDEINQVGRIADALAFTNEQIARIDTAYAQAFPNRG
;
A
#
# COMPACT_ATOMS: atom_id res chain seq x y z
N MET A 1 66.51 0.20 16.41
CA MET A 1 67.47 -0.55 15.58
C MET A 1 66.91 -1.94 15.36
N PRO A 2 66.89 -2.45 14.12
CA PRO A 2 66.39 -3.79 13.81
C PRO A 2 67.41 -4.83 14.28
N VAL A 3 66.92 -5.92 14.86
CA VAL A 3 67.73 -7.13 15.03
C VAL A 3 67.50 -7.96 13.77
N GLU A 4 68.49 -8.04 12.89
CA GLU A 4 68.46 -8.95 11.74
C GLU A 4 68.43 -10.40 12.23
N PRO A 5 67.51 -11.25 11.75
CA PRO A 5 67.64 -12.68 11.95
C PRO A 5 68.73 -13.24 11.03
N GLN A 6 69.71 -13.90 11.62
CA GLN A 6 70.70 -14.70 10.90
C GLN A 6 70.04 -15.77 10.03
N LYS A 7 70.43 -15.80 8.75
CA LYS A 7 70.09 -16.88 7.81
C LYS A 7 70.73 -18.19 8.27
N SER A 8 69.92 -19.08 8.84
CA SER A 8 70.24 -20.51 8.91
C SER A 8 69.80 -21.17 7.60
N ALA A 9 70.75 -21.79 6.90
CA ALA A 9 70.58 -22.35 5.58
C ALA A 9 70.29 -23.86 5.66
N PHE A 10 69.07 -24.27 5.98
CA PHE A 10 68.56 -25.62 5.67
C PHE A 10 67.02 -25.59 5.55
N LEU A 11 66.52 -26.09 4.41
CA LEU A 11 65.11 -26.30 3.99
C LEU A 11 64.35 -25.09 3.39
N PRO A 12 64.44 -24.86 2.06
CA PRO A 12 63.60 -23.89 1.32
C PRO A 12 62.10 -24.22 1.37
N GLU A 13 61.75 -25.50 1.44
CA GLU A 13 60.36 -26.00 1.40
C GLU A 13 59.57 -25.61 2.66
N LEU A 14 60.17 -25.69 3.86
CA LEU A 14 59.55 -25.21 5.10
C LEU A 14 59.40 -23.67 5.13
N SER A 15 60.27 -22.92 4.45
CA SER A 15 60.22 -21.45 4.42
C SER A 15 59.12 -20.90 3.52
N ASN A 16 58.76 -21.65 2.46
CA ASN A 16 57.61 -21.32 1.61
C ASN A 16 56.30 -21.75 2.28
N GLU A 17 56.26 -22.90 2.94
CA GLU A 17 55.08 -23.39 3.65
C GLU A 17 54.72 -22.51 4.87
N VAL A 18 55.73 -22.00 5.59
CA VAL A 18 55.53 -21.03 6.69
C VAL A 18 55.20 -19.63 6.17
N ARG A 19 55.74 -19.20 5.02
CA ARG A 19 55.34 -17.94 4.36
C ARG A 19 53.92 -18.01 3.84
N GLU A 20 53.52 -19.07 3.15
CA GLU A 20 52.13 -19.26 2.70
C GLU A 20 51.18 -19.35 3.91
N ALA A 21 51.55 -20.07 4.97
CA ALA A 21 50.77 -20.12 6.21
C ALA A 21 50.71 -18.79 6.99
N GLN A 22 51.73 -17.92 6.88
CA GLN A 22 51.71 -16.55 7.43
C GLN A 22 50.95 -15.57 6.54
N THR A 23 50.96 -15.76 5.21
CA THR A 23 50.20 -14.96 4.25
C THR A 23 48.68 -15.26 4.38
N VAL A 24 48.33 -16.48 4.78
CA VAL A 24 46.96 -16.90 5.15
C VAL A 24 46.53 -16.35 6.52
N LYS A 25 47.45 -15.90 7.39
CA LYS A 25 47.15 -15.37 8.74
C LYS A 25 47.07 -13.84 8.85
N GLU A 26 47.30 -13.09 7.77
CA GLU A 26 47.27 -11.62 7.77
C GLU A 26 46.33 -11.02 6.70
N LYS A 27 45.22 -11.67 6.37
CA LYS A 27 44.13 -10.94 5.67
C LYS A 27 43.33 -10.17 6.73
N PRO A 28 43.39 -8.82 6.77
CA PRO A 28 42.60 -8.06 7.72
C PRO A 28 41.11 -8.27 7.42
N ILE A 29 40.39 -8.91 8.34
CA ILE A 29 38.93 -9.03 8.27
C ILE A 29 38.36 -7.63 8.47
N LEU A 30 37.62 -7.14 7.49
CA LEU A 30 36.92 -5.88 7.63
C LEU A 30 35.71 -6.07 8.53
N VAL A 31 35.62 -5.26 9.59
CA VAL A 31 34.46 -5.24 10.49
C VAL A 31 33.87 -3.84 10.48
N ILE A 32 32.58 -3.72 10.17
CA ILE A 32 31.82 -2.46 10.20
C ILE A 32 30.69 -2.60 11.20
N LEU A 33 30.69 -1.80 12.25
CA LEU A 33 29.63 -1.77 13.27
C LEU A 33 28.95 -0.40 13.31
N GLY A 34 27.67 -0.34 13.64
CA GLY A 34 27.04 0.95 13.93
C GLY A 34 25.52 0.97 14.10
N ASN A 35 25.05 2.07 14.66
CA ASN A 35 23.65 2.48 14.66
C ASN A 35 23.52 3.72 13.75
N PRO A 36 23.38 3.54 12.42
CA PRO A 36 23.33 4.66 11.50
C PRO A 36 22.06 5.50 11.71
N PRO A 37 22.09 6.81 11.42
CA PRO A 37 20.95 7.69 11.64
C PRO A 37 19.75 7.37 10.72
N TYR A 38 18.53 7.54 11.23
CA TYR A 38 17.28 7.30 10.50
C TYR A 38 16.69 8.63 10.02
N ALA A 39 16.92 9.00 8.77
CA ALA A 39 16.51 10.28 8.21
C ALA A 39 16.14 10.17 6.73
N GLY A 40 14.86 9.91 6.45
CA GLY A 40 14.31 9.86 5.08
C GLY A 40 14.43 11.18 4.31
N HIS A 41 14.57 12.32 5.00
CA HIS A 41 15.00 13.60 4.44
C HIS A 41 16.49 13.83 4.72
N SER A 42 17.30 13.00 4.08
CA SER A 42 18.75 13.01 4.29
C SER A 42 19.39 14.36 3.95
N LYS A 43 20.28 14.80 4.84
CA LYS A 43 21.20 15.93 4.59
C LYS A 43 22.43 15.50 3.77
N ASN A 44 22.70 14.19 3.69
CA ASN A 44 23.83 13.61 2.96
C ASN A 44 23.53 13.48 1.46
N LYS A 45 23.70 14.57 0.71
CA LYS A 45 23.41 14.64 -0.74
C LYS A 45 24.66 14.68 -1.62
N GLY A 46 25.78 14.14 -1.12
CA GLY A 46 27.03 14.07 -1.90
C GLY A 46 26.84 13.25 -3.18
N LYS A 47 27.43 13.72 -4.30
CA LYS A 47 27.25 13.10 -5.63
C LYS A 47 27.59 11.60 -5.64
N TRP A 48 28.66 11.20 -4.94
CA TRP A 48 29.12 9.81 -4.90
C TRP A 48 28.07 8.86 -4.31
N ILE A 49 27.43 9.21 -3.18
CA ILE A 49 26.46 8.32 -2.52
C ILE A 49 25.12 8.32 -3.24
N THR A 50 24.72 9.44 -3.83
CA THR A 50 23.51 9.50 -4.66
C THR A 50 23.66 8.61 -5.91
N THR A 51 24.83 8.61 -6.55
CA THR A 51 25.12 7.69 -7.67
C THR A 51 25.18 6.24 -7.20
N ALA A 52 25.77 5.96 -6.04
CA ALA A 52 25.84 4.60 -5.50
C ALA A 52 24.45 4.01 -5.21
N ILE A 53 23.52 4.82 -4.69
CA ILE A 53 22.14 4.41 -4.39
C ILE A 53 21.34 4.10 -5.66
N ASP A 54 21.70 4.65 -6.82
CA ASP A 54 21.03 4.32 -8.09
C ASP A 54 21.11 2.82 -8.40
N GLY A 55 22.14 2.11 -7.90
CA GLY A 55 22.23 0.65 -8.00
C GLY A 55 21.03 -0.08 -7.39
N TYR A 56 20.44 0.45 -6.31
CA TYR A 56 19.26 -0.12 -5.64
C TYR A 56 17.94 0.16 -6.36
N LYS A 57 17.94 1.00 -7.40
CA LYS A 57 16.75 1.29 -8.23
C LYS A 57 16.54 0.26 -9.33
N TYR A 58 17.24 -0.87 -9.27
CA TYR A 58 17.16 -1.94 -10.24
C TYR A 58 17.18 -3.31 -9.57
N THR A 59 16.55 -4.27 -10.23
CA THR A 59 16.76 -5.70 -10.04
C THR A 59 17.50 -6.28 -11.23
N PHE A 60 18.09 -7.44 -11.08
CA PHE A 60 18.82 -8.17 -12.12
C PHE A 60 18.14 -9.52 -12.34
N GLY A 61 17.72 -9.81 -13.57
CA GLY A 61 17.30 -11.15 -13.98
C GLY A 61 18.42 -11.86 -14.72
N ARG A 62 18.44 -13.19 -14.74
CA ARG A 62 19.30 -13.95 -15.65
C ARG A 62 18.53 -14.32 -16.90
N VAL A 63 19.10 -14.04 -18.06
CA VAL A 63 18.54 -14.44 -19.35
C VAL A 63 19.60 -15.24 -20.10
N GLN A 64 19.21 -16.39 -20.65
CA GLN A 64 20.09 -17.14 -21.53
C GLN A 64 20.27 -16.32 -22.81
N THR A 65 21.51 -15.97 -23.12
CA THR A 65 21.83 -15.21 -24.33
C THR A 65 22.28 -16.12 -25.43
N GLU A 66 23.07 -17.13 -25.09
CA GLU A 66 23.74 -18.00 -26.05
C GLU A 66 23.88 -19.41 -25.48
N THR A 67 24.41 -20.32 -26.28
CA THR A 67 24.89 -21.62 -25.85
C THR A 67 26.37 -21.68 -26.24
N ASP A 68 27.25 -22.04 -25.31
CA ASP A 68 28.69 -22.10 -25.59
C ASP A 68 29.03 -23.25 -26.55
N ALA A 69 30.31 -23.32 -26.95
CA ALA A 69 30.81 -24.34 -27.88
C ALA A 69 30.64 -25.78 -27.36
N ASP A 70 30.45 -25.96 -26.05
CA ASP A 70 30.27 -27.24 -25.37
C ASP A 70 28.78 -27.58 -25.14
N GLY A 71 27.86 -26.73 -25.60
CA GLY A 71 26.42 -26.95 -25.46
C GLY A 71 25.81 -26.45 -24.16
N ASN A 72 26.55 -25.68 -23.34
CA ASN A 72 26.03 -25.15 -22.07
C ASN A 72 25.36 -23.79 -22.28
N PRO A 73 24.21 -23.53 -21.63
CA PRO A 73 23.54 -22.24 -21.69
C PRO A 73 24.39 -21.14 -21.03
N VAL A 74 24.67 -20.08 -21.79
CA VAL A 74 25.35 -18.87 -21.31
C VAL A 74 24.29 -17.87 -20.88
N PHE A 75 24.40 -17.37 -19.64
CA PHE A 75 23.47 -16.40 -19.08
C PHE A 75 24.12 -15.02 -18.94
N SER A 76 23.35 -13.98 -19.22
CA SER A 76 23.72 -12.60 -18.87
C SER A 76 22.74 -12.01 -17.86
N ASP A 77 23.25 -11.08 -17.04
CA ASP A 77 22.42 -10.30 -16.13
C ASP A 77 21.71 -9.19 -16.92
N VAL A 78 20.39 -9.25 -16.95
CA VAL A 78 19.54 -8.19 -17.50
C VAL A 78 19.08 -7.27 -16.38
N LYS A 79 19.51 -6.01 -16.46
CA LYS A 79 19.13 -4.96 -15.52
C LYS A 79 17.69 -4.51 -15.79
N LYS A 80 16.82 -4.64 -14.78
CA LYS A 80 15.40 -4.26 -14.84
C LYS A 80 15.13 -3.11 -13.84
N PRO A 81 14.63 -1.95 -14.28
CA PRO A 81 14.27 -0.87 -13.36
C PRO A 81 13.10 -1.31 -12.46
N LEU A 82 13.06 -0.81 -11.22
CA LEU A 82 11.97 -1.16 -10.30
C LEU A 82 10.60 -0.66 -10.81
N GLY A 83 10.56 0.47 -11.52
CA GLY A 83 9.28 1.11 -11.87
C GLY A 83 8.59 1.82 -10.70
N GLU A 84 9.25 1.93 -9.53
CA GLU A 84 8.73 2.69 -8.39
C GLU A 84 8.67 4.18 -8.71
N LYS A 85 7.46 4.76 -8.62
CA LYS A 85 7.22 6.18 -8.92
C LYS A 85 7.87 7.13 -7.91
N ASN A 86 8.15 6.66 -6.68
CA ASN A 86 8.76 7.46 -5.62
C ASN A 86 9.81 6.70 -4.79
N PRO A 87 11.06 6.58 -5.27
CA PRO A 87 12.15 5.90 -4.56
C PRO A 87 12.75 6.73 -3.40
N LYS A 88 12.00 7.70 -2.84
CA LYS A 88 12.47 8.60 -1.78
C LYS A 88 13.08 7.83 -0.61
N TRP A 89 12.46 6.74 -0.18
CA TRP A 89 12.92 5.96 0.97
C TRP A 89 14.28 5.29 0.76
N LEU A 90 14.70 5.04 -0.50
CA LEU A 90 16.07 4.58 -0.80
C LEU A 90 17.14 5.65 -0.48
N ASN A 91 16.74 6.90 -0.28
CA ASN A 91 17.65 7.99 0.07
C ASN A 91 17.77 8.24 1.58
N ASP A 92 17.16 7.41 2.42
CA ASP A 92 17.33 7.47 3.86
C ASP A 92 18.81 7.25 4.25
N ASP A 93 19.25 7.90 5.32
CA ASP A 93 20.65 7.85 5.76
C ASP A 93 21.10 6.46 6.20
N TYR A 94 20.21 5.64 6.78
CA TYR A 94 20.56 4.25 7.11
C TYR A 94 20.77 3.40 5.85
N VAL A 95 20.00 3.64 4.78
CA VAL A 95 20.16 2.95 3.50
C VAL A 95 21.48 3.33 2.85
N LYS A 96 21.85 4.61 2.94
CA LYS A 96 23.15 5.11 2.48
C LYS A 96 24.31 4.50 3.25
N PHE A 97 24.15 4.33 4.56
CA PHE A 97 25.14 3.63 5.38
C PHE A 97 25.29 2.17 4.95
N ILE A 98 24.18 1.46 4.75
CA ILE A 98 24.20 0.08 4.24
C ILE A 98 24.89 0.02 2.87
N ARG A 99 24.57 0.95 1.96
CA ARG A 99 25.24 1.02 0.65
C ARG A 99 26.73 1.28 0.76
N PHE A 100 27.13 2.19 1.64
CA PHE A 100 28.55 2.44 1.92
C PHE A 100 29.25 1.20 2.47
N ALA A 101 28.66 0.53 3.46
CA ALA A 101 29.20 -0.70 4.04
C ALA A 101 29.31 -1.81 2.99
N GLN A 102 28.28 -1.97 2.14
CA GLN A 102 28.30 -2.90 1.02
C GLN A 102 29.45 -2.61 0.05
N LEU A 103 29.64 -1.35 -0.37
CA LEU A 103 30.74 -0.98 -1.27
C LEU A 103 32.11 -1.31 -0.67
N LYS A 104 32.28 -1.15 0.65
CA LYS A 104 33.51 -1.56 1.35
C LYS A 104 33.66 -3.07 1.48
N MET A 105 32.57 -3.79 1.62
CA MET A 105 32.57 -5.25 1.62
C MET A 105 32.80 -5.84 0.21
N ASP A 106 32.38 -5.15 -0.85
CA ASP A 106 32.67 -5.55 -2.24
C ASP A 106 34.18 -5.50 -2.57
N GLU A 107 34.95 -4.66 -1.87
CA GLU A 107 36.42 -4.49 -2.04
C GLU A 107 37.26 -5.56 -1.30
N VAL A 108 36.65 -6.39 -0.44
CA VAL A 108 37.36 -7.41 0.37
C VAL A 108 36.81 -8.81 0.12
N GLU A 109 37.60 -9.85 0.41
CA GLU A 109 37.15 -11.25 0.29
C GLU A 109 36.34 -11.70 1.50
N GLU A 110 36.68 -11.21 2.69
CA GLU A 110 36.06 -11.61 3.96
C GLU A 110 35.77 -10.39 4.84
N GLY A 111 34.61 -10.39 5.51
CA GLY A 111 34.22 -9.31 6.40
C GLY A 111 32.82 -9.48 6.99
N VAL A 112 32.53 -8.66 8.00
CA VAL A 112 31.24 -8.65 8.70
C VAL A 112 30.73 -7.23 8.89
N VAL A 113 29.46 -6.98 8.57
CA VAL A 113 28.73 -5.76 8.91
C VAL A 113 27.73 -6.10 10.02
N GLY A 114 27.77 -5.39 11.15
CA GLY A 114 26.81 -5.52 12.25
C GLY A 114 26.14 -4.20 12.57
N ILE A 115 24.84 -4.08 12.27
CA ILE A 115 24.13 -2.80 12.38
C ILE A 115 22.75 -2.96 12.98
N ILE A 116 22.23 -1.90 13.61
CA ILE A 116 20.82 -1.78 13.98
C ILE A 116 20.18 -0.65 13.19
N THR A 117 19.11 -0.97 12.44
CA THR A 117 18.48 -0.04 11.49
C THR A 117 16.97 -0.08 11.59
N ASN A 118 16.30 0.89 10.97
CA ASN A 118 14.86 0.77 10.70
C ASN A 118 14.59 -0.53 9.92
N HIS A 119 13.67 -1.37 10.37
CA HIS A 119 13.41 -2.69 9.76
C HIS A 119 12.65 -2.64 8.42
N SER A 120 12.16 -1.47 7.99
CA SER A 120 11.31 -1.35 6.79
C SER A 120 11.93 -1.89 5.50
N TRP A 121 13.25 -2.01 5.39
CA TRP A 121 13.90 -2.54 4.20
C TRP A 121 13.80 -4.07 4.08
N LEU A 122 13.40 -4.78 5.15
CA LEU A 122 13.25 -6.24 5.16
C LEU A 122 12.11 -6.71 4.24
N ASP A 123 11.02 -5.95 4.19
CA ASP A 123 9.77 -6.37 3.52
C ASP A 123 9.10 -5.30 2.65
N ASN A 124 9.42 -4.01 2.79
CA ASN A 124 8.75 -3.00 1.99
C ASN A 124 9.14 -3.16 0.50
N PRO A 125 8.18 -3.24 -0.44
CA PRO A 125 8.48 -3.50 -1.85
C PRO A 125 9.44 -2.50 -2.51
N THR A 126 9.54 -1.27 -2.01
CA THR A 126 10.46 -0.23 -2.50
C THR A 126 11.93 -0.67 -2.44
N PHE A 127 12.29 -1.54 -1.50
CA PHE A 127 13.68 -1.96 -1.26
C PHE A 127 14.07 -3.27 -1.96
N ARG A 128 13.23 -3.82 -2.86
CA ARG A 128 13.53 -5.10 -3.54
C ARG A 128 14.87 -5.13 -4.28
N GLY A 129 15.24 -4.02 -4.92
CA GLY A 129 16.54 -3.89 -5.61
C GLY A 129 17.72 -3.84 -4.62
N MET A 130 17.54 -3.18 -3.48
CA MET A 130 18.51 -3.20 -2.38
C MET A 130 18.69 -4.62 -1.83
N ARG A 131 17.61 -5.31 -1.48
CA ARG A 131 17.67 -6.69 -0.96
C ARG A 131 18.37 -7.63 -1.92
N GLN A 132 18.00 -7.59 -3.20
CA GLN A 132 18.69 -8.40 -4.22
C GLN A 132 20.17 -8.05 -4.33
N SER A 133 20.52 -6.76 -4.26
CA SER A 133 21.92 -6.34 -4.30
C SER A 133 22.71 -6.87 -3.10
N LEU A 134 22.14 -6.85 -1.89
CA LEU A 134 22.78 -7.38 -0.69
C LEU A 134 22.97 -8.90 -0.77
N LEU A 135 21.97 -9.63 -1.27
CA LEU A 135 22.05 -11.09 -1.51
C LEU A 135 23.15 -11.49 -2.50
N ARG A 136 23.67 -10.54 -3.30
CA ARG A 136 24.82 -10.78 -4.19
C ARG A 136 26.17 -10.45 -3.57
N SER A 137 26.21 -9.56 -2.58
CA SER A 137 27.45 -9.11 -1.93
C SER A 137 27.80 -9.93 -0.69
N PHE A 138 26.79 -10.48 -0.01
CA PHE A 138 26.93 -11.20 1.26
C PHE A 138 26.50 -12.64 1.10
N ASP A 139 27.27 -13.55 1.70
CA ASP A 139 26.97 -14.98 1.71
C ASP A 139 25.91 -15.29 2.77
N GLN A 140 26.05 -14.72 3.97
CA GLN A 140 25.08 -14.93 5.06
C GLN A 140 24.47 -13.61 5.53
N ILE A 141 23.14 -13.60 5.67
CA ILE A 141 22.38 -12.46 6.19
C ILE A 141 21.58 -12.95 7.40
N TYR A 142 21.99 -12.53 8.60
CA TYR A 142 21.24 -12.80 9.84
C TYR A 142 20.47 -11.56 10.27
N LEU A 143 19.19 -11.73 10.58
CA LEU A 143 18.25 -10.66 10.87
C LEU A 143 17.49 -10.97 12.14
N VAL A 144 17.65 -10.11 13.15
CA VAL A 144 16.85 -10.13 14.37
C VAL A 144 15.90 -8.94 14.28
N ASP A 145 14.66 -9.17 13.87
CA ASP A 145 13.64 -8.13 13.82
C ASP A 145 13.11 -7.87 15.23
N LEU A 146 13.35 -6.66 15.74
CA LEU A 146 12.91 -6.23 17.07
C LEU A 146 11.58 -5.50 17.00
N HIS A 147 10.98 -5.34 15.83
CA HIS A 147 9.67 -4.73 15.65
C HIS A 147 9.56 -3.36 16.33
N GLY A 148 8.39 -3.04 16.89
CA GLY A 148 8.12 -1.82 17.63
C GLY A 148 7.66 -0.66 16.76
N SER A 149 7.21 -0.88 15.52
CA SER A 149 6.61 0.20 14.73
C SER A 149 5.20 0.51 15.22
N THR A 150 4.98 1.78 15.56
CA THR A 150 3.66 2.35 15.80
C THR A 150 3.15 3.10 14.58
N LYS A 151 4.04 3.43 13.62
CA LYS A 151 3.71 4.10 12.35
C LYS A 151 4.61 3.61 11.19
N PRO A 152 4.13 2.77 10.27
CA PRO A 152 2.79 2.17 10.27
C PRO A 152 2.61 1.25 11.48
N LYS A 153 1.35 1.05 11.89
CA LYS A 153 1.04 0.11 12.96
C LYS A 153 1.33 -1.31 12.47
N GLU A 154 2.13 -2.04 13.22
CA GLU A 154 2.40 -3.45 12.91
C GLU A 154 1.28 -4.38 13.39
N LEU A 155 1.21 -5.54 12.73
CA LEU A 155 0.39 -6.66 13.19
C LEU A 155 1.17 -7.44 14.23
N VAL A 156 0.74 -7.29 15.48
CA VAL A 156 1.32 -7.97 16.62
C VAL A 156 0.64 -9.32 16.79
N PRO A 157 1.41 -10.42 16.97
CA PRO A 157 0.83 -11.72 17.29
C PRO A 157 -0.09 -11.66 18.52
N GLU A 158 -1.13 -12.49 18.54
CA GLU A 158 -2.12 -12.49 19.62
C GLU A 158 -1.46 -12.70 21.00
N GLY A 159 -1.88 -11.92 21.99
CA GLY A 159 -1.35 -11.98 23.35
C GLY A 159 0.07 -11.44 23.52
N LYS A 160 0.70 -10.88 22.48
CA LYS A 160 2.02 -10.26 22.56
C LYS A 160 1.92 -8.74 22.67
N GLU A 161 2.91 -8.17 23.33
CA GLU A 161 3.19 -6.74 23.30
C GLU A 161 4.15 -6.40 22.15
N ASN A 162 4.18 -5.13 21.74
CA ASN A 162 5.14 -4.67 20.74
C ASN A 162 5.63 -3.25 21.06
N GLU A 163 6.54 -3.15 22.01
CA GLU A 163 7.21 -1.89 22.32
C GLU A 163 8.51 -1.74 21.55
N ASN A 164 8.82 -0.51 21.15
CA ASN A 164 10.09 -0.21 20.49
C ASN A 164 11.26 -0.21 21.48
N VAL A 165 12.40 -0.74 21.06
CA VAL A 165 13.64 -0.74 21.85
C VAL A 165 14.30 0.65 21.95
N PHE A 166 13.84 1.63 21.20
CA PHE A 166 14.18 3.04 21.33
C PHE A 166 12.92 3.90 21.50
N ASP A 167 13.06 5.15 21.91
CA ASP A 167 11.95 6.12 22.00
C ASP A 167 11.56 6.68 20.62
N ILE A 168 11.25 5.79 19.67
CA ILE A 168 10.88 6.11 18.29
C ILE A 168 9.64 5.33 17.84
N GLN A 169 9.05 5.76 16.72
CA GLN A 169 7.83 5.17 16.17
C GLN A 169 8.06 4.13 15.07
N LYS A 170 9.30 4.01 14.58
CA LYS A 170 9.67 3.10 13.49
C LYS A 170 10.29 1.83 14.06
N GLY A 171 9.84 0.67 13.60
CA GLY A 171 10.39 -0.61 14.01
C GLY A 171 11.86 -0.74 13.61
N VAL A 172 12.61 -1.56 14.33
CA VAL A 172 14.05 -1.72 14.14
C VAL A 172 14.47 -3.18 14.09
N ALA A 173 15.54 -3.46 13.34
CA ALA A 173 16.12 -4.78 13.22
C ALA A 173 17.64 -4.69 13.36
N ILE A 174 18.23 -5.71 13.99
CA ILE A 174 19.67 -5.97 13.98
C ILE A 174 19.97 -6.82 12.75
N ALA A 175 20.96 -6.40 11.96
CA ALA A 175 21.43 -7.12 10.79
C ALA A 175 22.92 -7.44 10.92
N LEU A 176 23.25 -8.72 10.76
CA LEU A 176 24.62 -9.20 10.58
C LEU A 176 24.78 -9.69 9.14
N LEU A 177 25.56 -8.97 8.35
CA LEU A 177 25.84 -9.29 6.95
C LEU A 177 27.27 -9.83 6.86
N VAL A 178 27.41 -11.11 6.53
CA VAL A 178 28.69 -11.82 6.53
C VAL A 178 29.08 -12.11 5.09
N LYS A 179 30.30 -11.73 4.74
CA LYS A 179 30.97 -12.12 3.50
C LYS A 179 32.09 -13.08 3.87
N LYS A 180 32.00 -14.32 3.42
CA LYS A 180 32.97 -15.36 3.73
C LYS A 180 32.94 -16.41 2.64
N LYS A 181 34.08 -16.60 1.99
CA LYS A 181 34.25 -17.61 0.96
C LYS A 181 33.92 -19.00 1.54
N ASP A 182 33.23 -19.80 0.73
CA ASP A 182 32.84 -21.19 1.05
C ASP A 182 31.89 -21.33 2.26
N ALA A 183 31.32 -20.23 2.76
CA ALA A 183 30.25 -20.28 3.76
C ALA A 183 28.91 -20.70 3.13
N GLU A 184 28.03 -21.27 3.96
CA GLU A 184 26.64 -21.52 3.55
C GLU A 184 25.99 -20.20 3.12
N GLN A 185 25.39 -20.16 1.94
CA GLN A 185 24.67 -18.98 1.49
C GLN A 185 23.21 -19.00 1.94
N GLY A 186 22.72 -17.90 2.49
CA GLY A 186 21.33 -17.85 2.93
C GLY A 186 20.91 -16.62 3.72
N VAL A 187 19.64 -16.65 4.12
CA VAL A 187 19.03 -15.66 5.01
C VAL A 187 18.49 -16.39 6.22
N TRP A 188 18.80 -15.85 7.38
CA TRP A 188 18.33 -16.30 8.69
C TRP A 188 17.59 -15.15 9.32
N HIS A 189 16.36 -15.40 9.75
CA HIS A 189 15.49 -14.38 10.31
C HIS A 189 14.83 -14.88 11.59
N THR A 190 14.74 -14.03 12.60
CA THR A 190 13.94 -14.27 13.80
C THR A 190 13.23 -13.00 14.22
N ASP A 191 12.03 -13.16 14.78
CA ASP A 191 11.20 -12.09 15.32
C ASP A 191 11.33 -12.05 16.84
N ILE A 192 11.57 -10.88 17.43
CA ILE A 192 11.52 -10.67 18.88
C ILE A 192 10.39 -9.69 19.21
N TRP A 193 9.32 -10.23 19.82
CA TRP A 193 8.15 -9.49 20.28
C TRP A 193 8.19 -9.28 21.80
N GLY A 194 7.46 -8.27 22.30
CA GLY A 194 7.31 -8.02 23.73
C GLY A 194 7.55 -6.56 24.13
N SER A 195 7.66 -6.36 25.45
CA SER A 195 8.04 -5.08 26.05
C SER A 195 9.50 -4.73 25.75
N ARG A 196 9.86 -3.45 25.90
CA ARG A 196 11.24 -3.00 25.69
C ARG A 196 12.24 -3.79 26.54
N LEU A 197 11.91 -4.04 27.80
CA LEU A 197 12.79 -4.74 28.73
C LEU A 197 12.98 -6.21 28.35
N SER A 198 11.90 -6.90 27.97
CA SER A 198 11.95 -8.29 27.51
C SER A 198 12.87 -8.43 26.30
N LYS A 199 12.75 -7.52 25.33
CA LYS A 199 13.61 -7.51 24.13
C LYS A 199 15.09 -7.33 24.48
N TYR A 200 15.40 -6.43 25.43
CA TYR A 200 16.79 -6.25 25.88
C TYR A 200 17.36 -7.50 26.57
N GLN A 201 16.58 -8.17 27.41
CA GLN A 201 17.01 -9.39 28.09
C GLN A 201 17.28 -10.51 27.07
N GLU A 202 16.33 -10.73 26.16
CA GLU A 202 16.48 -11.74 25.12
C GLU A 202 17.70 -11.47 24.22
N CYS A 203 17.90 -10.23 23.78
CA CYS A 203 19.11 -9.87 23.00
C CYS A 203 20.41 -10.02 23.79
N ALA A 204 20.41 -9.81 25.11
CA ALA A 204 21.60 -9.94 25.94
C ALA A 204 21.97 -11.41 26.24
N GLU A 205 20.97 -12.29 26.27
CA GLU A 205 21.12 -13.73 26.53
C GLU A 205 21.30 -14.55 25.24
N ALA A 206 20.92 -14.01 24.09
CA ALA A 206 20.97 -14.71 22.82
C ALA A 206 22.41 -14.93 22.31
N GLU A 207 22.67 -16.15 21.84
CA GLU A 207 23.86 -16.48 21.05
C GLU A 207 23.42 -16.88 19.63
N ILE A 208 24.20 -16.53 18.61
CA ILE A 208 23.85 -16.87 17.20
C ILE A 208 23.60 -18.38 17.02
N SER A 209 24.33 -19.22 17.77
CA SER A 209 24.22 -20.68 17.76
C SER A 209 22.97 -21.22 18.44
N THR A 210 22.32 -20.44 19.31
CA THR A 210 21.15 -20.88 20.09
C THR A 210 19.84 -20.27 19.61
N ILE A 211 19.89 -19.20 18.81
CA ILE A 211 18.70 -18.62 18.17
C ILE A 211 18.04 -19.64 17.23
N GLU A 212 16.73 -19.79 17.36
CA GLU A 212 15.92 -20.52 16.40
C GLU A 212 15.66 -19.64 15.17
N TRP A 213 16.33 -19.96 14.07
CA TRP A 213 16.25 -19.19 12.84
C TRP A 213 15.19 -19.74 11.89
N SER A 214 14.28 -18.88 11.45
CA SER A 214 13.54 -19.11 10.21
C SER A 214 14.46 -18.87 9.00
N ARG A 215 14.19 -19.57 7.89
CA ARG A 215 14.98 -19.46 6.65
C ARG A 215 14.13 -18.93 5.49
N PRO A 216 13.91 -17.61 5.39
CA PRO A 216 13.26 -17.01 4.24
C PRO A 216 13.96 -17.44 2.95
N LYS A 217 13.19 -17.64 1.89
CA LYS A 217 13.70 -17.92 0.54
C LYS A 217 13.40 -16.71 -0.35
N PRO A 218 14.28 -15.70 -0.42
CA PRO A 218 14.02 -14.52 -1.23
C PRO A 218 13.95 -14.89 -2.71
N PHE A 219 12.87 -14.50 -3.39
CA PHE A 219 12.71 -14.75 -4.82
C PHE A 219 12.11 -13.54 -5.55
N SER A 220 12.24 -13.53 -6.87
CA SER A 220 11.73 -12.44 -7.73
C SER A 220 10.19 -12.37 -7.73
N PRO A 221 9.58 -11.18 -7.69
CA PRO A 221 10.21 -9.87 -7.79
C PRO A 221 10.54 -9.23 -6.44
N TYR A 222 10.13 -9.81 -5.31
CA TYR A 222 10.13 -9.09 -4.03
C TYR A 222 11.43 -9.21 -3.23
N PHE A 223 12.08 -10.37 -3.29
CA PHE A 223 13.27 -10.70 -2.50
C PHE A 223 13.09 -10.40 -1.00
N MET A 224 11.93 -10.75 -0.41
CA MET A 224 11.65 -10.46 1.00
C MET A 224 12.64 -11.17 1.91
N LEU A 225 13.10 -10.47 2.95
CA LEU A 225 14.03 -11.01 3.95
C LEU A 225 13.35 -11.32 5.29
N SER A 226 12.09 -10.89 5.47
CA SER A 226 11.25 -11.33 6.59
C SER A 226 10.54 -12.64 6.28
N ALA A 227 10.05 -13.30 7.32
CA ALA A 227 9.22 -14.49 7.22
C ALA A 227 7.82 -14.14 6.70
N VAL A 228 7.66 -14.12 5.37
CA VAL A 228 6.35 -14.03 4.71
C VAL A 228 5.86 -15.44 4.36
N ASP A 229 4.59 -15.73 4.65
CA ASP A 229 3.95 -16.95 4.16
C ASP A 229 3.71 -16.85 2.65
N TRP A 230 4.42 -17.69 1.91
CA TRP A 230 4.32 -17.78 0.45
C TRP A 230 3.45 -18.95 -0.03
N THR A 231 2.74 -19.61 0.89
CA THR A 231 1.79 -20.67 0.56
C THR A 231 0.75 -20.14 -0.45
N GLY A 232 0.58 -20.87 -1.56
CA GLY A 232 -0.32 -20.46 -2.65
C GLY A 232 0.25 -19.44 -3.64
N TRP A 233 1.48 -18.95 -3.47
CA TRP A 233 2.06 -17.94 -4.37
C TRP A 233 2.22 -18.43 -5.82
N GLU A 234 2.63 -19.69 -6.02
CA GLU A 234 2.86 -20.24 -7.37
C GLU A 234 1.61 -20.16 -8.24
N GLU A 235 0.44 -20.30 -7.64
CA GLU A 235 -0.85 -20.15 -8.29
C GLU A 235 -1.26 -18.67 -8.36
N TYR A 236 -1.29 -17.97 -7.22
CA TYR A 236 -1.73 -16.58 -7.14
C TYR A 236 -0.94 -15.66 -8.07
N GLY A 237 0.39 -15.83 -8.10
CA GLY A 237 1.31 -15.06 -8.93
C GLY A 237 1.07 -15.23 -10.44
N GLN A 238 0.40 -16.30 -10.86
CA GLN A 238 0.02 -16.55 -12.25
C GLN A 238 -1.33 -15.94 -12.63
N TRP A 239 -2.04 -15.26 -11.74
CA TRP A 239 -3.31 -14.63 -12.10
C TRP A 239 -3.13 -13.21 -12.63
N TRP A 240 -4.18 -12.73 -13.31
CA TRP A 240 -4.25 -11.37 -13.80
C TRP A 240 -4.34 -10.39 -12.63
N GLN A 241 -3.43 -9.43 -12.57
CA GLN A 241 -3.40 -8.42 -11.52
C GLN A 241 -4.31 -7.25 -11.87
N ILE A 242 -4.98 -6.63 -10.89
CA ILE A 242 -5.79 -5.42 -11.13
C ILE A 242 -4.95 -4.34 -11.85
N ALA A 243 -3.75 -4.09 -11.36
CA ALA A 243 -2.70 -3.33 -12.05
C ALA A 243 -1.33 -3.94 -11.79
N ASP A 244 -0.51 -4.05 -12.83
CA ASP A 244 0.88 -4.47 -12.68
C ASP A 244 1.74 -3.25 -12.34
N SER A 245 2.17 -3.23 -11.08
CA SER A 245 2.97 -2.15 -10.49
C SER A 245 4.48 -2.40 -10.54
N LEU A 246 4.90 -3.61 -10.94
CA LEU A 246 6.27 -4.10 -10.81
C LEU A 246 6.95 -4.35 -12.17
N SER A 247 6.18 -4.58 -13.22
CA SER A 247 6.68 -4.89 -14.57
C SER A 247 6.80 -3.65 -15.46
N ALA A 248 7.73 -3.70 -16.42
CA ALA A 248 7.84 -2.73 -17.49
C ALA A 248 6.59 -2.75 -18.38
N ALA A 249 6.30 -1.64 -19.06
CA ALA A 249 5.05 -1.46 -19.82
C ALA A 249 4.76 -2.55 -20.87
N SER A 250 5.79 -3.15 -21.46
CA SER A 250 5.65 -4.20 -22.49
C SER A 250 5.28 -5.58 -21.96
N ASP A 251 5.46 -5.82 -20.65
CA ASP A 251 5.41 -7.17 -20.07
C ASP A 251 4.32 -7.28 -18.98
N LYS A 252 3.41 -6.31 -18.91
CA LYS A 252 2.42 -6.21 -17.82
C LYS A 252 1.33 -7.24 -17.96
N ARG A 253 1.11 -8.03 -16.91
CA ARG A 253 -0.07 -8.90 -16.79
C ARG A 253 -1.15 -8.25 -15.93
N GLN A 254 -1.84 -7.26 -16.51
CA GLN A 254 -2.82 -6.44 -15.80
C GLN A 254 -4.21 -6.45 -16.43
N ILE A 255 -5.23 -6.28 -15.60
CA ILE A 255 -6.63 -6.18 -16.01
C ILE A 255 -6.92 -4.79 -16.59
N PHE A 256 -6.58 -3.74 -15.84
CA PHE A 256 -6.87 -2.37 -16.26
C PHE A 256 -5.67 -1.70 -16.94
N SER A 257 -5.91 -1.00 -18.04
CA SER A 257 -4.87 -0.29 -18.79
C SER A 257 -4.40 0.98 -18.10
N ALA A 258 -5.34 1.76 -17.57
CA ALA A 258 -5.12 3.02 -16.87
C ALA A 258 -5.60 2.94 -15.43
N ASN A 259 -4.87 3.60 -14.54
CA ASN A 259 -5.25 3.80 -13.14
C ASN A 259 -4.51 5.02 -12.60
N VAL A 260 -5.04 5.58 -11.52
CA VAL A 260 -4.42 6.71 -10.85
C VAL A 260 -4.66 6.65 -9.36
N LEU A 261 -3.79 7.24 -8.55
CA LEU A 261 -4.12 7.52 -7.15
C LEU A 261 -5.37 8.39 -7.08
N GLY A 262 -6.15 8.28 -6.00
CA GLY A 262 -7.18 9.28 -5.73
C GLY A 262 -6.61 10.71 -5.69
N PHE A 263 -7.51 11.69 -5.81
CA PHE A 263 -7.10 13.09 -5.77
C PHE A 263 -6.58 13.47 -4.38
N GLN A 264 -5.66 14.43 -4.34
CA GLN A 264 -5.05 14.94 -3.12
C GLN A 264 -5.21 16.45 -3.07
N THR A 265 -5.85 16.94 -2.01
CA THR A 265 -6.03 18.38 -1.84
C THR A 265 -4.90 19.00 -1.01
N HIS A 266 -4.38 18.27 -0.01
CA HIS A 266 -3.55 18.76 1.10
C HIS A 266 -4.17 19.91 1.92
N ARG A 267 -5.47 20.16 1.73
CA ARG A 267 -6.28 21.16 2.43
C ARG A 267 -7.75 20.77 2.41
N ASP A 268 -8.06 19.53 2.81
CA ASP A 268 -9.41 18.95 2.69
C ASP A 268 -10.47 19.83 3.37
N HIS A 269 -10.13 20.45 4.50
CA HIS A 269 -11.00 21.37 5.23
C HIS A 269 -11.47 22.58 4.39
N PHE A 270 -10.73 22.94 3.35
CA PHE A 270 -11.04 24.02 2.41
C PHE A 270 -11.54 23.49 1.05
N ALA A 271 -10.91 22.44 0.52
CA ALA A 271 -11.21 21.88 -0.80
C ALA A 271 -12.46 20.97 -0.83
N VAL A 272 -12.92 20.50 0.32
CA VAL A 272 -14.11 19.66 0.50
C VAL A 272 -15.02 20.31 1.55
N ALA A 273 -16.32 20.38 1.27
CA ALA A 273 -17.34 20.97 2.14
C ALA A 273 -18.36 19.92 2.58
N PHE A 274 -19.17 20.23 3.59
CA PHE A 274 -20.30 19.37 3.96
C PHE A 274 -21.52 19.60 3.08
N ASP A 275 -21.68 20.81 2.57
CA ASP A 275 -22.78 21.16 1.69
C ASP A 275 -22.32 22.07 0.55
N ARG A 276 -23.16 22.15 -0.48
CA ARG A 276 -22.84 22.86 -1.72
C ARG A 276 -22.79 24.37 -1.50
N GLN A 277 -23.56 24.92 -0.56
CA GLN A 277 -23.58 26.36 -0.27
C GLN A 277 -22.29 26.81 0.40
N GLU A 278 -21.76 26.00 1.31
CA GLU A 278 -20.44 26.21 1.91
C GLU A 278 -19.35 26.27 0.83
N MET A 279 -19.32 25.33 -0.11
CA MET A 279 -18.35 25.35 -1.21
C MET A 279 -18.51 26.58 -2.12
N LEU A 280 -19.75 26.93 -2.48
CA LEU A 280 -20.05 28.13 -3.26
C LEU A 280 -19.55 29.41 -2.56
N SER A 281 -19.74 29.51 -1.24
CA SER A 281 -19.23 30.64 -0.45
C SER A 281 -17.71 30.74 -0.50
N ARG A 282 -16.99 29.60 -0.40
CA ARG A 282 -15.53 29.57 -0.48
C ARG A 282 -15.03 30.03 -1.85
N VAL A 283 -15.69 29.63 -2.94
CA VAL A 283 -15.35 30.09 -4.30
C VAL A 283 -15.59 31.59 -4.44
N ARG A 284 -16.73 32.10 -3.97
CA ARG A 284 -17.04 33.55 -3.99
C ARG A 284 -16.01 34.36 -3.22
N ASP A 285 -15.61 33.89 -2.05
CA ASP A 285 -14.57 34.52 -1.23
C ASP A 285 -13.22 34.60 -1.95
N MET A 286 -12.85 33.54 -2.66
CA MET A 286 -11.61 33.51 -3.44
C MET A 286 -11.64 34.48 -4.63
N CYS A 287 -12.80 34.66 -5.25
CA CYS A 287 -13.02 35.62 -6.33
C CYS A 287 -13.08 37.08 -5.85
N ASP A 288 -13.51 37.33 -4.60
CA ASP A 288 -13.76 38.67 -4.06
C ASP A 288 -12.47 39.50 -3.89
N THR A 289 -12.26 40.47 -4.77
CA THR A 289 -11.07 41.35 -4.77
C THR A 289 -11.00 42.28 -3.57
N SER A 290 -12.09 42.46 -2.81
CA SER A 290 -12.09 43.24 -1.57
C SER A 290 -11.43 42.50 -0.40
N LYS A 291 -11.37 41.16 -0.45
CA LYS A 291 -10.68 40.33 0.55
C LYS A 291 -9.20 40.21 0.21
N SER A 292 -8.33 40.62 1.13
CA SER A 292 -6.89 40.40 0.97
C SER A 292 -6.52 38.93 1.13
N ASP A 293 -5.39 38.53 0.55
CA ASP A 293 -4.89 37.14 0.69
C ASP A 293 -4.65 36.77 2.16
N GLN A 294 -4.25 37.73 3.00
CA GLN A 294 -4.06 37.48 4.43
C GLN A 294 -5.37 37.10 5.12
N VAL A 295 -6.47 37.82 4.81
CA VAL A 295 -7.80 37.50 5.35
C VAL A 295 -8.22 36.09 4.97
N LEU A 296 -7.99 35.67 3.73
CA LEU A 296 -8.34 34.30 3.29
C LEU A 296 -7.44 33.23 3.91
N ARG A 297 -6.14 33.52 4.09
CA ARG A 297 -5.22 32.62 4.83
C ARG A 297 -5.70 32.40 6.25
N ASP A 298 -6.14 33.45 6.93
CA ASP A 298 -6.60 33.37 8.31
C ASP A 298 -7.98 32.69 8.40
N LEU A 299 -8.90 33.01 7.49
CA LEU A 299 -10.25 32.44 7.46
C LEU A 299 -10.26 30.93 7.18
N TYR A 300 -9.45 30.48 6.22
CA TYR A 300 -9.44 29.10 5.75
C TYR A 300 -8.18 28.32 6.11
N PHE A 301 -7.33 28.88 6.99
CA PHE A 301 -6.07 28.28 7.43
C PHE A 301 -5.16 27.85 6.25
N LEU A 302 -5.10 28.68 5.20
CA LEU A 302 -4.41 28.34 3.95
C LEU A 302 -2.91 28.57 4.08
N LYS A 303 -2.15 27.61 3.55
CA LYS A 303 -0.69 27.66 3.48
C LYS A 303 -0.24 27.34 2.07
N ASP A 304 0.63 28.20 1.56
CA ASP A 304 1.29 28.01 0.28
C ASP A 304 2.29 26.85 0.38
N ASN A 305 2.42 26.09 -0.70
CA ASN A 305 3.41 25.03 -0.84
C ASN A 305 4.00 25.04 -2.26
N ARG A 306 4.91 24.11 -2.57
CA ARG A 306 5.56 24.09 -3.89
C ARG A 306 4.56 23.98 -5.05
N ASP A 307 3.48 23.23 -4.85
CA ASP A 307 2.52 22.84 -5.90
C ASP A 307 1.30 23.79 -5.96
N TRP A 308 1.02 24.53 -4.88
CA TRP A 308 -0.13 25.44 -4.80
C TRP A 308 0.21 26.76 -4.10
N GLN A 309 -0.30 27.85 -4.67
CA GLN A 309 -0.12 29.22 -4.18
C GLN A 309 -1.46 29.94 -4.21
N LEU A 310 -1.90 30.50 -3.08
CA LEU A 310 -3.18 31.19 -2.93
C LEU A 310 -3.37 32.26 -4.00
N LYS A 311 -2.34 33.10 -4.21
CA LYS A 311 -2.38 34.18 -5.20
C LYS A 311 -2.71 33.67 -6.61
N ASN A 312 -2.03 32.60 -7.05
CA ASN A 312 -2.22 32.02 -8.38
C ASN A 312 -3.62 31.41 -8.51
N ALA A 313 -4.09 30.72 -7.47
CA ALA A 313 -5.44 30.15 -7.44
C ALA A 313 -6.51 31.24 -7.61
N ARG A 314 -6.38 32.35 -6.88
CA ARG A 314 -7.31 33.49 -6.98
C ARG A 314 -7.29 34.15 -8.35
N GLU A 315 -6.09 34.39 -8.90
CA GLU A 315 -5.94 34.96 -10.25
C GLU A 315 -6.55 34.04 -11.32
N SER A 316 -6.48 32.71 -11.15
CA SER A 316 -7.14 31.74 -12.03
C SER A 316 -8.68 31.87 -11.94
N LEU A 317 -9.23 31.84 -10.73
CA LEU A 317 -10.67 31.93 -10.47
C LEU A 317 -11.28 33.24 -10.99
N GLN A 318 -10.60 34.36 -10.79
CA GLN A 318 -11.06 35.68 -11.25
C GLN A 318 -11.08 35.83 -12.77
N LYS A 319 -10.28 35.03 -13.48
CA LYS A 319 -10.25 34.98 -14.96
C LYS A 319 -11.18 33.94 -15.54
N ALA A 320 -11.70 33.01 -14.72
CA ALA A 320 -12.58 31.95 -15.18
C ALA A 320 -13.95 32.53 -15.57
N GLU A 321 -14.47 32.12 -16.73
CA GLU A 321 -15.82 32.49 -17.17
C GLU A 321 -16.89 31.93 -16.23
N ASN A 322 -16.68 30.71 -15.73
CA ASN A 322 -17.54 30.06 -14.75
C ASN A 322 -16.71 29.44 -13.62
N PRO A 323 -16.35 30.22 -12.59
CA PRO A 323 -15.54 29.72 -11.46
C PRO A 323 -16.28 28.69 -10.60
N GLU A 324 -17.60 28.54 -10.73
CA GLU A 324 -18.39 27.56 -9.97
C GLU A 324 -18.51 26.20 -10.70
N ARG A 325 -18.14 26.11 -12.00
CA ARG A 325 -18.20 24.86 -12.78
C ARG A 325 -17.43 23.69 -12.14
N PRO A 326 -16.24 23.91 -11.52
CA PRO A 326 -15.50 22.83 -10.88
C PRO A 326 -16.12 22.28 -9.60
N ILE A 327 -17.25 22.84 -9.12
CA ILE A 327 -17.96 22.33 -7.94
C ILE A 327 -18.73 21.07 -8.32
N ILE A 328 -18.24 19.92 -7.86
CA ILE A 328 -18.84 18.59 -8.05
C ILE A 328 -18.83 17.82 -6.74
N ASP A 329 -19.57 16.72 -6.68
CA ASP A 329 -19.45 15.77 -5.58
C ASP A 329 -18.24 14.86 -5.77
N CYS A 330 -17.64 14.45 -4.66
CA CYS A 330 -16.50 13.53 -4.63
C CYS A 330 -16.73 12.44 -3.58
N ALA A 331 -16.24 11.24 -3.86
CA ALA A 331 -16.26 10.14 -2.91
C ALA A 331 -15.17 10.40 -1.84
N PHE A 332 -15.54 11.06 -0.75
CA PHE A 332 -14.57 11.46 0.27
C PHE A 332 -14.25 10.28 1.18
N ARG A 333 -15.26 9.61 1.75
CA ARG A 333 -15.14 8.36 2.56
C ARG A 333 -16.24 7.39 2.14
N PRO A 334 -16.25 6.12 2.58
CA PRO A 334 -17.24 5.16 2.10
C PRO A 334 -18.66 5.66 2.44
N PHE A 335 -19.51 5.79 1.41
CA PHE A 335 -20.87 6.35 1.48
C PHE A 335 -20.98 7.80 1.99
N ASP A 336 -19.88 8.55 2.01
CA ASP A 336 -19.81 9.95 2.43
C ASP A 336 -19.34 10.81 1.25
N ASP A 337 -20.20 10.91 0.24
CA ASP A 337 -19.98 11.80 -0.89
C ASP A 337 -20.15 13.25 -0.43
N ARG A 338 -19.24 14.11 -0.88
CA ARG A 338 -19.17 15.51 -0.44
C ARG A 338 -18.94 16.47 -1.59
N PRO A 339 -19.56 17.66 -1.56
CA PRO A 339 -19.22 18.73 -2.48
C PRO A 339 -17.75 19.14 -2.33
N CYS A 340 -17.04 19.25 -3.44
CA CYS A 340 -15.67 19.71 -3.50
C CYS A 340 -15.48 20.69 -4.67
N TYR A 341 -14.42 21.47 -4.62
CA TYR A 341 -13.93 22.17 -5.81
C TYR A 341 -12.87 21.30 -6.48
N PHE A 342 -13.21 20.69 -7.61
CA PHE A 342 -12.35 19.72 -8.29
C PHE A 342 -11.47 20.38 -9.36
N GLY A 343 -10.44 21.08 -8.90
CA GLY A 343 -9.49 21.78 -9.76
C GLY A 343 -8.23 22.23 -9.03
N PRO A 344 -7.19 22.63 -9.79
CA PRO A 344 -5.90 23.03 -9.23
C PRO A 344 -5.98 24.30 -8.36
N GLU A 345 -7.08 25.06 -8.43
CA GLU A 345 -7.29 26.23 -7.59
C GLU A 345 -7.53 25.87 -6.12
N PHE A 346 -8.04 24.68 -5.82
CA PHE A 346 -8.26 24.21 -4.45
C PHE A 346 -7.45 22.96 -4.10
N MET A 347 -7.00 22.19 -5.09
CA MET A 347 -6.32 20.91 -4.91
C MET A 347 -4.88 20.93 -5.43
N ASP A 348 -3.96 20.24 -4.75
CA ASP A 348 -2.60 20.06 -5.24
C ASP A 348 -2.55 19.06 -6.42
N TYR A 349 -3.32 17.97 -6.33
CA TYR A 349 -3.35 16.92 -7.36
C TYR A 349 -4.79 16.44 -7.63
N PRO A 350 -5.56 17.11 -8.51
CA PRO A 350 -6.87 16.64 -8.94
C PRO A 350 -6.80 15.33 -9.75
N ARG A 351 -5.61 15.01 -10.31
CA ARG A 351 -5.30 13.83 -11.13
C ARG A 351 -5.95 13.88 -12.51
N ARG A 352 -5.12 13.71 -13.54
CA ARG A 352 -5.55 13.83 -14.93
C ARG A 352 -6.59 12.78 -15.30
N GLU A 353 -6.38 11.53 -14.91
CA GLU A 353 -7.26 10.43 -15.25
C GLU A 353 -8.64 10.57 -14.58
N LEU A 354 -8.71 11.19 -13.40
CA LEU A 354 -10.00 11.53 -12.77
C LEU A 354 -10.69 12.69 -13.51
N LEU A 355 -9.94 13.72 -13.93
CA LEU A 355 -10.49 14.83 -14.73
C LEU A 355 -11.00 14.36 -16.09
N ASP A 356 -10.22 13.53 -16.79
CA ASP A 356 -10.46 13.15 -18.18
C ASP A 356 -11.55 12.06 -18.28
N HIS A 357 -11.70 11.19 -17.26
CA HIS A 357 -12.54 9.99 -17.37
C HIS A 357 -13.64 9.87 -16.33
N VAL A 358 -13.63 10.65 -15.25
CA VAL A 358 -14.60 10.51 -14.15
C VAL A 358 -15.37 11.80 -13.93
N ALA A 359 -14.68 12.92 -13.73
CA ALA A 359 -15.32 14.21 -13.48
C ALA A 359 -16.24 14.57 -14.67
N TRP A 360 -17.50 14.88 -14.36
CA TRP A 360 -18.55 15.18 -15.34
C TRP A 360 -18.87 14.05 -16.35
N GLN A 361 -18.39 12.83 -16.11
CA GLN A 361 -18.73 11.65 -16.92
C GLN A 361 -19.64 10.71 -16.13
N GLN A 362 -20.47 9.94 -16.84
CA GLN A 362 -21.19 8.81 -16.25
C GLN A 362 -20.28 7.57 -16.32
N ASN A 363 -19.46 7.38 -15.28
CA ASN A 363 -18.47 6.33 -15.26
C ASN A 363 -18.34 5.70 -13.86
N LEU A 364 -18.16 4.39 -13.82
CA LEU A 364 -17.83 3.66 -12.61
C LEU A 364 -16.32 3.68 -12.41
N GLN A 365 -15.87 3.66 -11.16
CA GLN A 365 -14.48 3.36 -10.86
C GLN A 365 -14.39 2.35 -9.72
N LEU A 366 -13.55 1.34 -9.91
CA LEU A 366 -13.13 0.46 -8.83
C LEU A 366 -12.03 1.18 -8.03
N LEU A 367 -12.18 1.22 -6.72
CA LEU A 367 -11.15 1.69 -5.79
C LEU A 367 -10.50 0.48 -5.15
N VAL A 368 -9.17 0.35 -5.28
CA VAL A 368 -8.37 -0.61 -4.51
C VAL A 368 -7.05 -0.01 -4.04
N SER A 369 -6.56 -0.44 -2.89
CA SER A 369 -5.22 -0.09 -2.40
C SER A 369 -4.16 -1.05 -2.94
N ARG A 370 -2.98 -0.52 -3.30
CA ARG A 370 -1.82 -1.35 -3.70
C ARG A 370 -1.27 -2.12 -2.50
N GLN A 371 -1.14 -1.43 -1.38
CA GLN A 371 -0.54 -1.95 -0.16
C GLN A 371 -1.40 -1.50 1.01
N ILE A 372 -1.52 -2.37 2.01
CA ILE A 372 -2.21 -2.06 3.25
C ILE A 372 -1.31 -2.40 4.45
N GLY A 373 -1.44 -1.62 5.50
CA GLY A 373 -0.85 -1.78 6.83
C GLY A 373 -1.90 -2.11 7.89
N THR A 374 -3.19 -2.15 7.52
CA THR A 374 -4.27 -2.72 8.33
C THR A 374 -4.22 -4.25 8.35
N GLY A 375 -4.86 -4.87 9.36
CA GLY A 375 -4.75 -6.31 9.60
C GLY A 375 -5.57 -7.22 8.69
N SER A 376 -6.57 -6.70 8.00
CA SER A 376 -7.44 -7.49 7.13
C SER A 376 -7.76 -6.73 5.86
N TRP A 377 -7.64 -7.40 4.72
CA TRP A 377 -7.92 -6.77 3.44
C TRP A 377 -9.43 -6.62 3.22
N ARG A 378 -9.88 -5.37 3.08
CA ARG A 378 -11.27 -4.99 2.80
C ARG A 378 -11.34 -3.67 2.00
N HIS A 379 -10.28 -3.36 1.26
CA HIS A 379 -10.04 -2.06 0.62
C HIS A 379 -10.55 -2.06 -0.83
N SER A 380 -11.79 -2.51 -1.05
CA SER A 380 -12.47 -2.41 -2.33
C SER A 380 -13.79 -1.66 -2.21
N LEU A 381 -14.01 -0.70 -3.10
CA LEU A 381 -15.27 0.03 -3.21
C LEU A 381 -15.48 0.48 -4.66
N VAL A 382 -16.70 0.42 -5.17
CA VAL A 382 -17.05 1.07 -6.44
C VAL A 382 -17.74 2.41 -6.14
N VAL A 383 -17.37 3.44 -6.88
CA VAL A 383 -17.96 4.78 -6.80
C VAL A 383 -18.16 5.36 -8.20
N GLU A 384 -18.94 6.43 -8.30
CA GLU A 384 -19.22 7.16 -9.57
C GLU A 384 -18.58 8.55 -9.61
N THR A 385 -18.28 9.12 -8.44
CA THR A 385 -17.71 10.46 -8.29
C THR A 385 -16.20 10.38 -8.06
N PRO A 386 -15.38 11.37 -8.48
CA PRO A 386 -13.94 11.34 -8.26
C PRO A 386 -13.58 11.02 -6.81
N ALA A 387 -12.68 10.05 -6.62
CA ALA A 387 -12.35 9.54 -5.29
C ALA A 387 -11.12 10.21 -4.71
N ASN A 388 -11.20 10.59 -3.43
CA ASN A 388 -10.03 11.02 -2.66
C ASN A 388 -9.05 9.85 -2.50
N ASP A 389 -7.77 10.12 -2.28
CA ASP A 389 -6.76 9.08 -2.07
C ASP A 389 -6.96 8.26 -0.78
N CYS A 390 -7.74 8.79 0.16
CA CYS A 390 -8.08 8.17 1.44
C CYS A 390 -9.56 7.73 1.53
N THR A 391 -10.26 7.52 0.41
CA THR A 391 -11.66 7.07 0.41
C THR A 391 -11.83 5.73 1.11
N VAL A 392 -10.96 4.75 0.86
CA VAL A 392 -10.98 3.46 1.57
C VAL A 392 -9.75 3.23 2.46
N SER A 393 -8.80 4.17 2.51
CA SER A 393 -7.59 4.02 3.34
C SER A 393 -7.61 5.03 4.49
N ASP A 394 -7.37 4.60 5.74
CA ASP A 394 -7.30 5.48 6.92
C ASP A 394 -5.88 5.65 7.48
N ALA A 395 -4.91 4.91 6.94
CA ALA A 395 -3.51 4.96 7.35
C ALA A 395 -2.68 5.86 6.43
N SER A 396 -1.77 6.63 7.03
CA SER A 396 -0.87 7.56 6.31
C SER A 396 0.08 6.91 5.30
N SER A 397 0.19 5.58 5.29
CA SER A 397 1.03 4.80 4.37
C SER A 397 0.24 4.08 3.29
N GLU A 398 -1.07 4.28 3.23
CA GLU A 398 -2.00 3.57 2.37
C GLU A 398 -2.83 4.58 1.59
N ALA A 399 -3.02 4.32 0.31
CA ALA A 399 -3.87 5.14 -0.54
C ALA A 399 -4.60 4.24 -1.52
N ASN A 400 -5.85 4.59 -1.82
CA ASN A 400 -6.57 3.93 -2.90
C ASN A 400 -6.19 4.49 -4.26
N TYR A 401 -6.17 3.58 -5.22
CA TYR A 401 -6.10 3.86 -6.63
C TYR A 401 -7.50 3.72 -7.21
N ALA A 402 -7.82 4.62 -8.13
CA ALA A 402 -9.00 4.62 -8.96
C ALA A 402 -8.71 3.94 -10.29
N PHE A 403 -9.64 3.06 -10.67
CA PHE A 403 -9.66 2.32 -11.92
C PHE A 403 -10.99 2.62 -12.62
N PRO A 404 -11.06 3.72 -13.41
CA PRO A 404 -12.26 4.02 -14.19
C PRO A 404 -12.59 2.84 -15.11
N LEU A 405 -13.86 2.48 -15.23
CA LEU A 405 -14.29 1.36 -16.08
C LEU A 405 -14.15 1.73 -17.55
N TRP A 406 -14.36 3.00 -17.86
CA TRP A 406 -14.32 3.57 -19.20
C TRP A 406 -13.26 4.68 -19.30
N LEU A 407 -12.64 4.80 -20.47
CA LEU A 407 -11.76 5.90 -20.87
C LEU A 407 -12.46 6.75 -21.92
N TYR A 408 -12.14 8.04 -21.91
CA TYR A 408 -12.70 9.03 -22.82
C TYR A 408 -11.54 9.76 -23.50
N ASP A 409 -11.58 9.84 -24.84
CA ASP A 409 -10.64 10.65 -25.58
C ASP A 409 -11.07 12.13 -25.62
N LEU A 410 -10.26 12.98 -26.25
CA LEU A 410 -10.53 14.42 -26.37
C LEU A 410 -11.79 14.75 -27.18
N THR A 411 -12.33 13.80 -27.94
CA THR A 411 -13.59 13.93 -28.69
C THR A 411 -14.80 13.48 -27.87
N GLY A 412 -14.57 12.90 -26.70
CA GLY A 412 -15.60 12.27 -25.86
C GLY A 412 -15.92 10.83 -26.28
N THR A 413 -15.14 10.22 -27.18
CA THR A 413 -15.33 8.83 -27.58
C THR A 413 -14.96 7.92 -26.43
N LYS A 414 -15.88 7.02 -26.08
CA LYS A 414 -15.80 6.10 -24.94
C LYS A 414 -15.18 4.77 -25.36
N SER A 415 -14.21 4.27 -24.60
CA SER A 415 -13.60 2.94 -24.75
C SER A 415 -13.41 2.25 -23.40
N GLU A 416 -13.40 0.92 -23.36
CA GLU A 416 -13.21 0.18 -22.10
C GLU A 416 -11.78 0.34 -21.57
N ASN A 417 -11.63 0.41 -20.25
CA ASN A 417 -10.34 0.45 -19.59
C ASN A 417 -9.78 -0.95 -19.30
N LEU A 418 -10.00 -1.92 -20.19
CA LEU A 418 -9.44 -3.26 -20.07
C LEU A 418 -8.16 -3.35 -20.91
N SER A 419 -7.16 -4.10 -20.44
CA SER A 419 -5.96 -4.33 -21.24
C SER A 419 -6.29 -5.24 -22.43
N PRO A 420 -5.75 -4.97 -23.63
CA PRO A 420 -6.03 -5.80 -24.80
C PRO A 420 -5.71 -7.28 -24.58
N ASP A 421 -4.61 -7.58 -23.88
CA ASP A 421 -4.20 -8.96 -23.60
C ASP A 421 -5.15 -9.65 -22.62
N PHE A 422 -5.63 -8.93 -21.61
CA PHE A 422 -6.65 -9.44 -20.68
C PHE A 422 -7.98 -9.68 -21.40
N ARG A 423 -8.40 -8.73 -22.24
CA ARG A 423 -9.64 -8.85 -23.02
C ARG A 423 -9.60 -10.07 -23.93
N ALA A 424 -8.50 -10.24 -24.67
CA ALA A 424 -8.29 -11.39 -25.53
C ALA A 424 -8.19 -12.72 -24.73
N PHE A 425 -7.68 -12.68 -23.49
CA PHE A 425 -7.70 -13.85 -22.60
C PHE A 425 -9.13 -14.25 -22.22
N LEU A 426 -9.98 -13.30 -21.83
CA LEU A 426 -11.38 -13.59 -21.49
C LEU A 426 -12.15 -14.10 -22.70
N ASP A 427 -12.06 -13.41 -23.84
CA ASP A 427 -12.79 -13.78 -25.06
C ASP A 427 -12.36 -15.13 -25.64
N ARG A 428 -11.14 -15.59 -25.35
CA ARG A 428 -10.70 -16.96 -25.67
C ARG A 428 -11.14 -17.99 -24.64
N GLY A 429 -11.31 -17.57 -23.38
CA GLY A 429 -11.67 -18.44 -22.27
C GLY A 429 -13.16 -18.74 -22.18
N TYR A 430 -14.00 -17.88 -22.75
CA TYR A 430 -15.46 -18.00 -22.70
C TYR A 430 -16.08 -17.74 -24.07
N ASP A 431 -17.11 -18.50 -24.43
CA ASP A 431 -17.86 -18.33 -25.69
C ASP A 431 -18.72 -17.04 -25.71
N HIS A 432 -18.78 -16.32 -24.58
CA HIS A 432 -19.53 -15.09 -24.40
C HIS A 432 -18.59 -13.89 -24.21
N HIS A 433 -18.85 -12.82 -24.96
CA HIS A 433 -18.12 -11.55 -24.85
C HIS A 433 -18.70 -10.70 -23.71
N TYR A 434 -18.28 -10.97 -22.47
CA TYR A 434 -18.79 -10.30 -21.28
C TYR A 434 -18.54 -8.79 -21.33
N SER A 435 -19.54 -7.98 -21.02
CA SER A 435 -19.41 -6.52 -20.90
C SER A 435 -18.44 -6.10 -19.78
N PRO A 436 -17.88 -4.88 -19.83
CA PRO A 436 -17.07 -4.34 -18.75
C PRO A 436 -17.78 -4.35 -17.39
N GLU A 437 -19.09 -4.11 -17.35
CA GLU A 437 -19.91 -4.16 -16.15
C GLU A 437 -20.00 -5.59 -15.56
N GLU A 438 -20.18 -6.62 -16.41
CA GLU A 438 -20.17 -8.02 -15.96
C GLU A 438 -18.79 -8.43 -15.43
N ILE A 439 -17.72 -7.98 -16.08
CA ILE A 439 -16.35 -8.22 -15.61
C ILE A 439 -16.10 -7.52 -14.28
N LEU A 440 -16.55 -6.26 -14.14
CA LEU A 440 -16.45 -5.53 -12.88
C LEU A 440 -17.24 -6.24 -11.78
N GLY A 441 -18.46 -6.71 -12.07
CA GLY A 441 -19.26 -7.53 -11.15
C GLY A 441 -18.49 -8.76 -10.68
N TYR A 442 -17.90 -9.52 -11.61
CA TYR A 442 -17.11 -10.71 -11.28
C TYR A 442 -15.91 -10.39 -10.39
N ILE A 443 -15.11 -9.39 -10.79
CA ILE A 443 -13.95 -8.92 -10.01
C ILE A 443 -14.41 -8.50 -8.61
N TYR A 444 -15.50 -7.75 -8.52
CA TYR A 444 -15.99 -7.24 -7.25
C TYR A 444 -16.48 -8.34 -6.32
N ALA A 445 -17.09 -9.41 -6.86
CA ALA A 445 -17.44 -10.61 -6.10
C ALA A 445 -16.20 -11.30 -5.54
N VAL A 446 -15.20 -11.57 -6.38
CA VAL A 446 -13.94 -12.20 -5.92
C VAL A 446 -13.28 -11.36 -4.83
N LEU A 447 -13.18 -10.05 -5.04
CA LEU A 447 -12.64 -9.13 -4.05
C LEU A 447 -13.49 -9.08 -2.77
N HIS A 448 -14.72 -9.57 -2.74
CA HIS A 448 -15.60 -9.64 -1.57
C HIS A 448 -15.73 -11.02 -0.94
N ALA A 449 -15.14 -12.07 -1.52
CA ALA A 449 -15.16 -13.42 -0.96
C ALA A 449 -14.22 -13.56 0.26
N PRO A 450 -14.73 -13.88 1.47
CA PRO A 450 -13.93 -14.17 2.65
C PRO A 450 -12.87 -15.24 2.46
N ALA A 451 -13.17 -16.35 1.75
CA ALA A 451 -12.22 -17.42 1.47
C ALA A 451 -11.01 -16.90 0.69
N TYR A 452 -11.25 -16.14 -0.39
CA TYR A 452 -10.20 -15.47 -1.16
C TYR A 452 -9.35 -14.52 -0.29
N ARG A 453 -10.01 -13.63 0.46
CA ARG A 453 -9.33 -12.62 1.29
C ARG A 453 -8.45 -13.24 2.37
N SER A 454 -8.94 -14.31 3.00
CA SER A 454 -8.25 -14.97 4.12
C SER A 454 -7.08 -15.81 3.60
N HIS A 455 -7.30 -16.59 2.54
CA HIS A 455 -6.28 -17.47 1.98
C HIS A 455 -5.10 -16.68 1.38
N TYR A 456 -5.37 -15.54 0.72
CA TYR A 456 -4.33 -14.72 0.06
C TYR A 456 -3.98 -13.43 0.83
N ALA A 457 -4.28 -13.36 2.13
CA ALA A 457 -4.10 -12.16 2.96
C ALA A 457 -2.66 -11.60 2.91
N ALA A 458 -1.65 -12.48 2.93
CA ALA A 458 -0.24 -12.10 2.86
C ALA A 458 0.10 -11.34 1.56
N PHE A 459 -0.50 -11.75 0.43
CA PHE A 459 -0.24 -11.17 -0.88
C PHE A 459 -1.05 -9.90 -1.13
N LEU A 460 -2.32 -9.89 -0.71
CA LEU A 460 -3.20 -8.73 -0.75
C LEU A 460 -2.66 -7.55 0.07
N ARG A 461 -1.81 -7.82 1.06
CA ARG A 461 -1.15 -6.80 1.87
C ARG A 461 -0.05 -6.04 1.13
N ILE A 462 0.67 -6.70 0.21
CA ILE A 462 1.94 -6.20 -0.33
C ILE A 462 1.86 -5.66 -1.76
N ASP A 463 0.83 -6.02 -2.53
CA ASP A 463 0.60 -5.51 -3.88
C ASP A 463 -0.88 -5.59 -4.30
N PHE A 464 -1.22 -5.04 -5.47
CA PHE A 464 -2.59 -5.08 -5.99
C PHE A 464 -3.14 -6.51 -6.09
N PRO A 465 -4.44 -6.72 -5.85
CA PRO A 465 -5.07 -8.03 -5.96
C PRO A 465 -4.86 -8.70 -7.32
N ARG A 466 -4.71 -10.02 -7.31
CA ARG A 466 -4.74 -10.85 -8.52
C ARG A 466 -6.01 -11.69 -8.53
N ILE A 467 -6.70 -11.72 -9.66
CA ILE A 467 -8.05 -12.26 -9.77
C ILE A 467 -8.02 -13.64 -10.42
N PRO A 468 -8.44 -14.72 -9.73
CA PRO A 468 -8.72 -16.00 -10.37
C PRO A 468 -9.94 -15.90 -11.28
N PHE A 469 -9.93 -16.65 -12.37
CA PHE A 469 -11.06 -16.77 -13.30
C PHE A 469 -11.60 -18.20 -13.27
N ALA A 470 -12.92 -18.33 -13.10
CA ALA A 470 -13.59 -19.63 -13.02
C ALA A 470 -13.52 -20.35 -14.37
N GLU A 471 -13.25 -21.66 -14.38
CA GLU A 471 -13.15 -22.43 -15.63
C GLU A 471 -14.48 -22.51 -16.39
N LYS A 472 -15.60 -22.51 -15.67
CA LYS A 472 -16.95 -22.62 -16.25
C LYS A 472 -17.60 -21.25 -16.36
N ALA A 473 -18.15 -20.95 -17.53
CA ALA A 473 -18.93 -19.73 -17.79
C ALA A 473 -20.06 -19.51 -16.76
N LYS A 474 -20.75 -20.58 -16.37
CA LYS A 474 -21.83 -20.52 -15.36
C LYS A 474 -21.34 -20.00 -14.01
N ASP A 475 -20.15 -20.41 -13.57
CA ASP A 475 -19.59 -19.99 -12.29
C ASP A 475 -19.14 -18.51 -12.37
N PHE A 476 -18.59 -18.10 -13.52
CA PHE A 476 -18.33 -16.68 -13.82
C PHE A 476 -19.61 -15.85 -13.74
N GLU A 477 -20.68 -16.27 -14.43
CA GLU A 477 -21.96 -15.55 -14.49
C GLU A 477 -22.62 -15.43 -13.12
N VAL A 478 -22.59 -16.48 -12.30
CA VAL A 478 -23.13 -16.44 -10.93
C VAL A 478 -22.37 -15.43 -10.08
N LEU A 479 -21.04 -15.48 -10.09
CA LEU A 479 -20.20 -14.53 -9.35
C LEU A 479 -20.39 -13.10 -9.87
N SER A 480 -20.44 -12.93 -11.19
CA SER A 480 -20.70 -11.64 -11.86
C SER A 480 -22.01 -11.01 -11.38
N LEU A 481 -23.11 -11.76 -11.40
CA LEU A 481 -24.42 -11.29 -10.96
C LEU A 481 -24.45 -10.91 -9.49
N LEU A 482 -23.84 -11.73 -8.62
CA LEU A 482 -23.77 -11.45 -7.18
C LEU A 482 -22.93 -10.20 -6.90
N GLY A 483 -21.78 -10.07 -7.54
CA GLY A 483 -20.92 -8.90 -7.39
C GLY A 483 -21.54 -7.65 -7.99
N TRP A 484 -22.25 -7.74 -9.11
CA TRP A 484 -22.99 -6.61 -9.69
C TRP A 484 -24.11 -6.12 -8.76
N ALA A 485 -24.87 -7.03 -8.15
CA ALA A 485 -25.86 -6.66 -7.13
C ALA A 485 -25.19 -5.92 -5.95
N LEU A 486 -23.98 -6.34 -5.57
CA LEU A 486 -23.21 -5.65 -4.53
C LEU A 486 -22.69 -4.28 -4.99
N VAL A 487 -22.29 -4.11 -6.25
CA VAL A 487 -21.96 -2.81 -6.85
C VAL A 487 -23.17 -1.87 -6.74
N GLN A 488 -24.35 -2.31 -7.16
CA GLN A 488 -25.57 -1.50 -7.09
C GLN A 488 -25.93 -1.09 -5.65
N ALA A 489 -25.74 -1.99 -4.69
CA ALA A 489 -25.94 -1.70 -3.28
C ALA A 489 -24.94 -0.67 -2.75
N HIS A 490 -23.66 -0.75 -3.13
CA HIS A 490 -22.63 0.21 -2.68
C HIS A 490 -22.77 1.58 -3.34
N LEU A 491 -23.37 1.66 -4.54
CA LEU A 491 -23.79 2.91 -5.18
C LEU A 491 -25.12 3.46 -4.63
N LEU A 492 -25.80 2.70 -3.76
CA LEU A 492 -27.12 3.01 -3.22
C LEU A 492 -28.21 3.19 -4.30
N HIS A 493 -28.08 2.48 -5.42
CA HIS A 493 -28.99 2.54 -6.58
C HIS A 493 -30.15 1.55 -6.46
N ASP A 494 -29.83 0.26 -6.34
CA ASP A 494 -30.81 -0.83 -6.24
C ASP A 494 -30.54 -1.62 -4.96
N LEU A 495 -31.30 -1.29 -3.90
CA LEU A 495 -31.10 -1.80 -2.56
C LEU A 495 -32.44 -2.16 -1.92
N PRO A 496 -32.63 -3.38 -1.39
CA PRO A 496 -33.82 -3.71 -0.65
C PRO A 496 -33.88 -2.88 0.63
N ARG A 497 -34.93 -2.07 0.79
CA ARG A 497 -35.17 -1.33 2.03
C ARG A 497 -35.46 -2.32 3.15
N ARG A 498 -34.69 -2.23 4.23
CA ARG A 498 -34.86 -3.03 5.45
C ARG A 498 -35.35 -2.17 6.61
N SER A 499 -35.39 -0.85 6.42
CA SER A 499 -35.76 0.11 7.47
C SER A 499 -34.87 -0.04 8.70
N LEU A 500 -33.57 -0.25 8.49
CA LEU A 500 -32.57 -0.19 9.55
C LEU A 500 -32.20 1.26 9.85
N ALA A 501 -31.65 1.47 11.04
CA ALA A 501 -31.20 2.76 11.54
C ALA A 501 -32.28 3.85 11.39
N ASN A 502 -33.55 3.54 11.70
CA ASN A 502 -34.59 4.57 11.71
C ASN A 502 -34.27 5.62 12.77
N TYR A 503 -34.55 6.88 12.45
CA TYR A 503 -34.31 7.98 13.37
C TYR A 503 -35.39 8.05 14.46
N HIS A 504 -34.96 8.17 15.72
CA HIS A 504 -35.82 8.27 16.89
C HIS A 504 -35.46 9.49 17.72
N GLY A 505 -36.46 10.12 18.33
CA GLY A 505 -36.29 11.26 19.23
C GLY A 505 -36.72 12.60 18.64
N LYS A 506 -36.67 13.65 19.46
CA LYS A 506 -36.93 15.04 19.06
C LYS A 506 -35.82 15.94 19.61
N GLY A 507 -35.40 16.94 18.84
CA GLY A 507 -34.30 17.83 19.19
C GLY A 507 -33.70 18.52 17.96
N ALA A 508 -32.52 19.13 18.14
CA ALA A 508 -31.81 19.89 17.09
C ALA A 508 -31.03 19.00 16.10
N ASN A 509 -31.01 17.68 16.30
CA ASN A 509 -30.25 16.71 15.50
C ASN A 509 -28.73 16.91 15.59
N GLU A 510 -28.25 17.54 16.65
CA GLU A 510 -26.82 17.75 16.87
C GLU A 510 -26.13 16.43 17.26
N VAL A 511 -24.99 16.16 16.63
CA VAL A 511 -24.13 15.03 16.97
C VAL A 511 -23.15 15.45 18.07
N GLU A 512 -23.51 15.17 19.31
CA GLU A 512 -22.64 15.42 20.48
C GLU A 512 -21.63 14.27 20.67
N HIS A 513 -22.09 13.04 20.47
CA HIS A 513 -21.30 11.82 20.59
C HIS A 513 -21.79 10.77 19.59
N VAL A 514 -21.07 9.65 19.48
CA VAL A 514 -21.53 8.47 18.74
C VAL A 514 -21.28 7.27 19.63
N ARG A 515 -22.35 6.62 20.08
CA ARG A 515 -22.27 5.44 20.96
C ARG A 515 -23.26 4.39 20.49
N TRP A 516 -22.79 3.17 20.30
CA TRP A 516 -23.63 2.04 19.97
C TRP A 516 -23.88 1.18 21.22
N SER A 517 -25.15 0.80 21.43
CA SER A 517 -25.60 -0.14 22.46
C SER A 517 -25.93 -1.47 21.79
N ALA A 518 -25.24 -2.55 22.21
CA ALA A 518 -25.51 -3.89 21.74
C ALA A 518 -26.88 -4.41 22.21
N GLU A 519 -27.27 -4.07 23.44
CA GLU A 519 -28.54 -4.49 24.04
C GLU A 519 -29.75 -3.91 23.29
N ASP A 520 -29.64 -2.64 22.85
CA ASP A 520 -30.73 -1.93 22.18
C ASP A 520 -30.61 -1.92 20.65
N GLU A 521 -29.51 -2.46 20.09
CA GLU A 521 -29.09 -2.28 18.70
C GLU A 521 -29.23 -0.82 18.25
N ARG A 522 -28.71 0.12 19.04
CA ARG A 522 -29.00 1.55 18.90
C ARG A 522 -27.74 2.38 18.86
N ILE A 523 -27.68 3.32 17.93
CA ILE A 523 -26.67 4.38 17.92
C ILE A 523 -27.26 5.66 18.52
N SER A 524 -26.75 6.14 19.65
CA SER A 524 -27.10 7.47 20.16
C SER A 524 -26.16 8.54 19.62
N ILE A 525 -26.73 9.66 19.18
CA ILE A 525 -25.96 10.85 18.76
C ILE A 525 -25.94 11.95 19.82
N ASN A 526 -26.93 11.94 20.71
CA ASN A 526 -27.04 12.79 21.89
C ASN A 526 -27.98 12.10 22.90
N LYS A 527 -28.40 12.81 23.96
CA LYS A 527 -29.23 12.23 25.03
C LYS A 527 -30.64 11.80 24.60
N THR A 528 -31.21 12.42 23.56
CA THR A 528 -32.61 12.22 23.19
C THR A 528 -32.81 11.65 21.78
N GLN A 529 -31.77 11.65 20.95
CA GLN A 529 -31.85 11.29 19.53
C GLN A 529 -30.90 10.15 19.18
N SER A 530 -31.41 9.21 18.38
CA SER A 530 -30.71 7.94 18.09
C SER A 530 -31.20 7.30 16.79
N PHE A 531 -30.45 6.31 16.29
CA PHE A 531 -30.81 5.47 15.17
C PHE A 531 -31.00 4.01 15.63
N ALA A 532 -32.12 3.38 15.28
CA ALA A 532 -32.41 1.98 15.63
C ALA A 532 -33.46 1.34 14.70
N PRO A 533 -33.39 0.01 14.45
CA PRO A 533 -32.35 -0.91 14.92
C PRO A 533 -31.10 -0.86 14.03
N VAL A 534 -29.93 -1.08 14.63
CA VAL A 534 -28.62 -1.20 13.98
C VAL A 534 -27.94 -2.45 14.51
N PRO A 535 -28.09 -3.60 13.82
CA PRO A 535 -27.48 -4.87 14.22
C PRO A 535 -25.97 -4.76 14.35
N GLU A 536 -25.37 -5.58 15.22
CA GLU A 536 -23.92 -5.57 15.47
C GLU A 536 -23.10 -5.74 14.19
N ALA A 537 -23.50 -6.66 13.31
CA ALA A 537 -22.81 -6.91 12.04
C ALA A 537 -22.87 -5.71 11.07
N VAL A 538 -23.86 -4.83 11.21
CA VAL A 538 -23.98 -3.58 10.44
C VAL A 538 -23.11 -2.49 11.09
N TRP A 539 -23.17 -2.37 12.42
CA TRP A 539 -22.37 -1.40 13.17
C TRP A 539 -20.88 -1.63 12.99
N ASN A 540 -20.42 -2.88 13.13
CA ASN A 540 -19.02 -3.28 13.03
C ASN A 540 -18.54 -3.45 11.58
N PHE A 541 -19.38 -3.16 10.57
CA PHE A 541 -18.97 -3.31 9.19
C PHE A 541 -17.93 -2.25 8.80
N HIS A 542 -16.88 -2.70 8.13
CA HIS A 542 -15.80 -1.83 7.67
C HIS A 542 -15.60 -1.93 6.16
N ILE A 543 -15.33 -0.78 5.55
CA ILE A 543 -14.79 -0.68 4.20
C ILE A 543 -13.43 -0.03 4.30
N GLY A 544 -12.42 -0.79 3.89
CA GLY A 544 -11.02 -0.48 4.10
C GLY A 544 -10.69 -0.15 5.56
N GLY A 545 -10.15 1.04 5.81
CA GLY A 545 -9.80 1.50 7.16
C GLY A 545 -10.99 1.91 8.03
N TYR A 546 -12.18 2.11 7.47
CA TYR A 546 -13.26 2.82 8.16
C TYR A 546 -14.38 1.89 8.62
N GLN A 547 -14.71 1.95 9.91
CA GLN A 547 -16.03 1.53 10.38
C GLN A 547 -17.06 2.53 9.84
N VAL A 548 -17.92 2.09 8.92
CA VAL A 548 -18.59 3.00 7.98
C VAL A 548 -19.52 4.00 8.67
N ILE A 549 -20.51 3.51 9.44
CA ILE A 549 -21.51 4.38 10.09
C ILE A 549 -20.85 5.22 11.19
N ASP A 550 -19.94 4.63 11.97
CA ASP A 550 -19.18 5.34 13.01
C ASP A 550 -18.39 6.52 12.41
N LYS A 551 -17.65 6.28 11.32
CA LYS A 551 -16.89 7.31 10.63
C LYS A 551 -17.78 8.40 10.06
N TYR A 552 -18.91 8.03 9.44
CA TYR A 552 -19.87 8.97 8.86
C TYR A 552 -20.42 9.94 9.93
N LEU A 553 -20.87 9.41 11.07
CA LEU A 553 -21.43 10.21 12.17
C LEU A 553 -20.37 11.00 12.93
N LYS A 554 -19.21 10.40 13.26
CA LYS A 554 -18.11 11.11 13.94
C LYS A 554 -17.58 12.29 13.14
N SER A 555 -17.60 12.18 11.80
CA SER A 555 -17.21 13.29 10.94
C SER A 555 -18.17 14.48 11.01
N ARG A 556 -19.36 14.30 11.60
CA ARG A 556 -20.39 15.33 11.78
C ARG A 556 -20.53 15.76 13.25
N LYS A 557 -19.58 15.37 14.11
CA LYS A 557 -19.57 15.82 15.51
C LYS A 557 -19.61 17.35 15.58
N GLU A 558 -20.39 17.90 16.52
CA GLU A 558 -20.63 19.34 16.71
C GLU A 558 -21.37 20.00 15.52
N ARG A 559 -22.01 19.19 14.65
CA ARG A 559 -22.90 19.66 13.57
C ARG A 559 -24.32 19.13 13.78
N MET A 560 -25.29 19.88 13.25
CA MET A 560 -26.68 19.42 13.12
C MET A 560 -26.82 18.58 11.85
N LEU A 561 -27.40 17.39 11.98
CA LEU A 561 -27.73 16.57 10.82
C LEU A 561 -28.91 17.17 10.07
N SER A 562 -28.75 17.32 8.75
CA SER A 562 -29.84 17.56 7.83
C SER A 562 -30.74 16.32 7.70
N LEU A 563 -31.96 16.51 7.15
CA LEU A 563 -32.86 15.39 6.88
C LEU A 563 -32.25 14.39 5.89
N ASP A 564 -31.50 14.86 4.90
CA ASP A 564 -30.83 14.02 3.91
C ASP A 564 -29.73 13.18 4.58
N GLU A 565 -28.95 13.74 5.49
CA GLU A 565 -27.94 12.99 6.25
C GLU A 565 -28.58 11.97 7.21
N ILE A 566 -29.72 12.31 7.83
CA ILE A 566 -30.48 11.35 8.66
C ILE A 566 -30.94 10.17 7.80
N ASN A 567 -31.53 10.43 6.63
CA ASN A 567 -31.97 9.40 5.70
C ASN A 567 -30.80 8.58 5.15
N GLN A 568 -29.65 9.22 4.92
CA GLN A 568 -28.44 8.58 4.44
C GLN A 568 -27.93 7.53 5.43
N VAL A 569 -28.00 7.77 6.74
CA VAL A 569 -27.62 6.76 7.76
C VAL A 569 -28.46 5.48 7.61
N GLY A 570 -29.77 5.61 7.36
CA GLY A 570 -30.66 4.48 7.07
C GLY A 570 -30.28 3.74 5.79
N ARG A 571 -30.01 4.47 4.70
CA ARG A 571 -29.56 3.88 3.42
C ARG A 571 -28.24 3.13 3.57
N ILE A 572 -27.29 3.69 4.31
CA ILE A 572 -26.01 3.04 4.62
C ILE A 572 -26.28 1.76 5.41
N ALA A 573 -27.08 1.81 6.47
CA ALA A 573 -27.38 0.62 7.28
C ALA A 573 -28.02 -0.50 6.47
N ASP A 574 -28.99 -0.18 5.60
CA ASP A 574 -29.62 -1.14 4.69
C ASP A 574 -28.59 -1.72 3.70
N ALA A 575 -27.67 -0.89 3.19
CA ALA A 575 -26.62 -1.32 2.25
C ALA A 575 -25.66 -2.30 2.92
N LEU A 576 -25.17 -1.97 4.10
CA LEU A 576 -24.25 -2.83 4.85
C LEU A 576 -24.90 -4.16 5.27
N ALA A 577 -26.19 -4.14 5.64
CA ALA A 577 -26.94 -5.36 5.92
C ALA A 577 -27.07 -6.26 4.69
N PHE A 578 -27.39 -5.68 3.53
CA PHE A 578 -27.41 -6.42 2.26
C PHE A 578 -26.03 -6.95 1.91
N THR A 579 -24.98 -6.15 2.08
CA THR A 579 -23.59 -6.54 1.84
C THR A 579 -23.20 -7.76 2.66
N ASN A 580 -23.56 -7.82 3.95
CA ASN A 580 -23.29 -8.99 4.79
C ASN A 580 -23.90 -10.28 4.21
N GLU A 581 -25.14 -10.23 3.74
CA GLU A 581 -25.79 -11.38 3.13
C GLU A 581 -25.20 -11.74 1.77
N GLN A 582 -24.89 -10.74 0.94
CA GLN A 582 -24.28 -10.96 -0.36
C GLN A 582 -22.88 -11.57 -0.23
N ILE A 583 -22.08 -11.12 0.74
CA ILE A 583 -20.76 -11.69 1.03
C ILE A 583 -20.87 -13.20 1.30
N ALA A 584 -21.85 -13.65 2.10
CA ALA A 584 -22.04 -15.08 2.37
C ALA A 584 -22.42 -15.88 1.10
N ARG A 585 -23.27 -15.30 0.24
CA ARG A 585 -23.65 -15.90 -1.06
C ARG A 585 -22.47 -15.96 -2.03
N ILE A 586 -21.70 -14.88 -2.09
CA ILE A 586 -20.48 -14.76 -2.88
C ILE A 586 -19.46 -15.81 -2.42
N ASP A 587 -19.24 -15.97 -1.12
CA ASP A 587 -18.28 -16.93 -0.58
C ASP A 587 -18.66 -18.37 -0.94
N THR A 588 -19.96 -18.68 -0.84
CA THR A 588 -20.49 -19.99 -1.25
C THR A 588 -20.26 -20.23 -2.74
N ALA A 589 -20.55 -19.24 -3.59
CA ALA A 589 -20.33 -19.33 -5.03
C ALA A 589 -18.83 -19.42 -5.38
N TYR A 590 -17.98 -18.70 -4.65
CA TYR A 590 -16.53 -18.73 -4.80
C TYR A 590 -15.97 -20.11 -4.46
N ALA A 591 -16.37 -20.70 -3.33
CA ALA A 591 -15.96 -22.05 -2.95
C ALA A 591 -16.43 -23.11 -3.97
N GLN A 592 -17.61 -22.93 -4.58
CA GLN A 592 -18.10 -23.82 -5.64
C GLN A 592 -17.28 -23.68 -6.93
N ALA A 593 -16.93 -22.45 -7.32
CA ALA A 593 -16.10 -22.17 -8.49
C ALA A 593 -14.65 -22.64 -8.28
N PHE A 594 -14.18 -22.69 -7.03
CA PHE A 594 -12.79 -22.97 -6.66
C PHE A 594 -12.67 -23.96 -5.50
N PRO A 595 -13.08 -25.23 -5.68
CA PRO A 595 -13.25 -26.20 -4.59
C PRO A 595 -11.97 -26.59 -3.83
N ASN A 596 -10.79 -26.34 -4.41
CA ASN A 596 -9.49 -26.58 -3.77
C ASN A 596 -8.88 -25.31 -3.15
N ARG A 597 -9.62 -24.20 -3.11
CA ARG A 597 -9.14 -22.86 -2.73
C ARG A 597 -10.05 -22.17 -1.69
N GLY A 598 -10.97 -22.95 -1.10
CA GLY A 598 -11.97 -22.50 -0.12
C GLY A 598 -11.56 -22.79 1.31
#